data_AF-A0A7S4IQ47-F1
#
_entry.id   AF-A0A7S4IQ47-F1
#
_cell.length_a   1.000
_cell.length_b   1.000
_cell.length_c   1.000
_cell.angle_alpha   90.00
_cell.angle_beta   90.00
_cell.angle_gamma   90.00
#
_symmetry.space_group_name_H-M   'P 1'
#
loop_
_entity.id
_entity.type
_entity.pdbx_description
1 polymer ?
#
loop_
_entity_poly.entity_id
_entity_poly.type
_entity_poly.pdbx_seq_one_letter_code
_entity_poly.pdbx_strand_id
1 'polypeptide(L)'
;MRQKSLSDLSPEQRRVISVLLSNWPTGETLTQYQPILMAYFSGYQRFSTSKVDMEDLYHDSHWVWRQCNAKILVRLDSETSVVLQKFNTRSSSTKNKYIPRPSYKLWNLRIIQTVCQFSLLYCENASVPVLEYHPSATMDTEFTLQDLDSIDVDTLITESELDLILQSQ
;
A
#
# COMPACT_ATOMS: atom_id res chain seq x y z
N MET A 1 -8.89 19.59 15.66
CA MET A 1 -7.97 18.46 15.98
C MET A 1 -8.01 18.25 17.48
N ARG A 2 -8.20 17.02 17.97
CA ARG A 2 -8.31 16.76 19.42
C ARG A 2 -6.94 16.39 19.98
N GLN A 3 -6.50 17.05 21.05
CA GLN A 3 -5.29 16.67 21.76
C GLN A 3 -5.59 15.60 22.80
N LYS A 4 -4.67 14.64 22.97
CA LYS A 4 -4.75 13.59 23.99
C LYS A 4 -3.38 13.36 24.62
N SER A 5 -3.38 13.02 25.90
CA SER A 5 -2.20 12.45 26.55
C SER A 5 -2.00 10.99 26.15
N LEU A 6 -0.81 10.43 26.36
CA LEU A 6 -0.52 9.01 26.08
C LEU A 6 -1.40 8.06 26.90
N SER A 7 -1.78 8.42 28.12
CA SER A 7 -2.68 7.64 28.98
C SER A 7 -4.11 7.59 28.45
N ASP A 8 -4.58 8.65 27.76
CA ASP A 8 -5.95 8.76 27.24
C ASP A 8 -6.16 8.11 25.85
N LEU A 9 -5.10 7.50 25.32
CA LEU A 9 -5.16 6.77 24.06
C LEU A 9 -5.95 5.48 24.22
N SER A 10 -6.70 5.10 23.19
CA SER A 10 -7.27 3.76 23.12
C SER A 10 -6.16 2.70 22.99
N PRO A 11 -6.43 1.43 23.30
CA PRO A 11 -5.46 0.35 23.08
C PRO A 11 -4.91 0.31 21.63
N GLU A 12 -5.78 0.51 20.64
CA GLU A 12 -5.37 0.55 19.21
C GLU A 12 -4.40 1.70 18.92
N GLN A 13 -4.68 2.90 19.44
CA GLN A 13 -3.80 4.07 19.29
C GLN A 13 -2.44 3.87 19.97
N ARG A 14 -2.43 3.29 21.18
CA ARG A 14 -1.18 2.97 21.90
C ARG A 14 -0.32 1.98 21.13
N ARG A 15 -0.91 0.94 20.53
CA ARG A 15 -0.16 -0.03 19.72
C ARG A 15 0.56 0.66 18.57
N VAL A 16 -0.11 1.55 17.85
CA VAL A 16 0.50 2.22 16.69
C VAL A 16 1.57 3.22 17.10
N ILE A 17 1.42 3.91 18.24
CA ILE A 17 2.51 4.69 18.84
C ILE A 17 3.69 3.78 19.20
N SER A 18 3.43 2.61 19.79
CA SER A 18 4.49 1.65 20.10
C SER A 18 5.23 1.21 18.84
N VAL A 19 4.54 0.95 17.73
CA VAL A 19 5.17 0.62 16.45
C VAL A 19 6.08 1.75 15.98
N LEU A 20 5.64 3.01 16.05
CA LEU A 20 6.48 4.17 15.72
C LEU A 20 7.74 4.23 16.59
N LEU A 21 7.59 4.10 17.91
CA LEU A 21 8.71 4.21 18.85
C LEU A 21 9.71 3.06 18.68
N SER A 22 9.24 1.84 18.42
CA SER A 22 10.10 0.68 18.20
C SER A 22 10.83 0.70 16.86
N ASN A 23 10.34 1.47 15.87
CA ASN A 23 10.91 1.54 14.52
C ASN A 23 11.32 2.97 14.17
N TRP A 24 11.75 3.77 15.16
CA TRP A 24 12.11 5.17 14.93
C TRP A 24 13.16 5.29 13.81
N PRO A 25 12.95 6.14 12.79
CA PRO A 25 13.80 6.12 11.62
C PRO A 25 15.18 6.73 11.92
N THR A 26 16.21 6.23 11.25
CA THR A 26 17.48 6.94 11.12
C THR A 26 17.42 7.88 9.92
N GLY A 27 18.42 8.75 9.76
CA GLY A 27 18.51 9.66 8.60
C GLY A 27 18.42 8.93 7.26
N GLU A 28 19.03 7.75 7.15
CA GLU A 28 19.03 6.91 5.94
C GLU A 28 17.65 6.28 5.66
N THR A 29 16.93 5.86 6.71
CA THR A 29 15.60 5.25 6.61
C THR A 29 14.57 6.24 6.05
N LEU A 30 14.74 7.54 6.27
CA LEU A 30 13.82 8.58 5.77
C LEU A 30 13.85 8.73 4.24
N THR A 31 14.94 8.35 3.58
CA THR A 31 15.14 8.55 2.13
C THR A 31 14.83 7.31 1.28
N GLN A 32 14.80 6.11 1.88
CA GLN A 32 14.76 4.86 1.11
C GLN A 32 13.38 4.46 0.56
N TYR A 33 12.26 4.98 1.09
CA TYR A 33 10.94 4.40 0.81
C TYR A 33 10.06 5.23 -0.13
N GLN A 34 10.57 5.69 -1.28
CA GLN A 34 9.72 6.21 -2.37
C GLN A 34 9.76 5.21 -3.53
N PRO A 35 8.63 4.80 -4.15
CA PRO A 35 7.26 5.33 -4.05
C PRO A 35 6.32 4.58 -3.07
N ILE A 36 5.07 5.07 -2.94
CA ILE A 36 3.98 4.35 -2.26
C ILE A 36 3.60 3.10 -3.07
N LEU A 37 3.52 1.95 -2.40
CA LEU A 37 3.16 0.69 -3.06
C LEU A 37 1.69 0.68 -3.51
N MET A 38 1.43 -0.05 -4.60
CA MET A 38 0.08 -0.31 -5.10
C MET A 38 -0.72 -1.32 -4.26
N ALA A 39 -0.13 -1.89 -3.21
CA ALA A 39 -0.82 -2.76 -2.28
C ALA A 39 -0.15 -2.70 -0.91
N TYR A 40 -0.95 -2.86 0.15
CA TYR A 40 -0.46 -2.88 1.51
C TYR A 40 -0.62 -4.29 2.10
N PHE A 41 0.43 -4.78 2.75
CA PHE A 41 0.43 -6.04 3.50
C PHE A 41 0.30 -5.76 5.00
N SER A 42 -0.09 -6.77 5.78
CA SER A 42 -0.11 -6.68 7.24
C SER A 42 1.31 -6.41 7.74
N GLY A 43 1.47 -5.42 8.61
CA GLY A 43 2.78 -5.02 9.10
C GLY A 43 3.55 -4.07 8.17
N TYR A 44 3.01 -3.71 7.01
CA TYR A 44 3.65 -2.74 6.11
C TYR A 44 3.94 -1.43 6.85
N GLN A 45 5.18 -0.95 6.72
CA GLN A 45 5.69 0.27 7.32
C GLN A 45 6.49 1.07 6.30
N ARG A 46 6.33 2.39 6.33
CA ARG A 46 7.05 3.30 5.45
C ARG A 46 7.23 4.65 6.09
N PHE A 47 8.46 5.14 6.10
CA PHE A 47 8.76 6.53 6.44
C PHE A 47 8.81 7.43 5.22
N SER A 48 8.43 8.69 5.39
CA SER A 48 8.51 9.71 4.34
C SER A 48 8.75 11.08 4.95
N THR A 49 9.66 11.87 4.39
CA THR A 49 9.84 13.28 4.76
C THR A 49 8.64 14.12 4.30
N SER A 50 8.08 13.77 3.15
CA SER A 50 6.87 14.39 2.62
C SER A 50 5.65 14.08 3.48
N LYS A 51 4.73 15.03 3.51
CA LYS A 51 3.38 14.80 4.03
C LYS A 51 2.70 13.77 3.11
N VAL A 52 2.07 12.77 3.71
CA VAL A 52 1.23 11.80 3.00
C VAL A 52 -0.22 12.25 3.17
N ASP A 53 -0.86 12.64 2.07
CA ASP A 53 -2.27 12.95 1.99
C ASP A 53 -3.09 11.72 1.54
N MET A 54 -4.42 11.81 1.62
CA MET A 54 -5.29 10.66 1.34
C MET A 54 -5.27 10.30 -0.15
N GLU A 55 -5.11 11.31 -0.98
CA GLU A 55 -5.04 11.27 -2.43
C GLU A 55 -3.77 10.57 -2.92
N ASP A 56 -2.69 10.60 -2.12
CA ASP A 56 -1.42 9.92 -2.42
C ASP A 56 -1.50 8.41 -2.16
N LEU A 57 -2.51 7.97 -1.40
CA LEU A 57 -2.67 6.56 -1.06
C LEU A 57 -3.22 5.80 -2.25
N TYR A 58 -2.66 4.62 -2.49
CA TYR A 58 -3.17 3.71 -3.52
C TYR A 58 -4.65 3.43 -3.28
N HIS A 59 -5.45 3.55 -4.32
CA HIS A 59 -6.87 3.26 -4.33
C HIS A 59 -7.25 2.68 -5.68
N ASP A 60 -8.43 2.06 -5.74
CA ASP A 60 -8.97 1.51 -6.98
C ASP A 60 -10.25 2.26 -7.35
N SER A 61 -10.67 2.09 -8.59
CA SER A 61 -11.92 2.56 -9.14
C SER A 61 -13.17 2.18 -8.32
N HIS A 62 -13.13 1.09 -7.55
CA HIS A 62 -14.29 0.51 -6.84
C HIS A 62 -14.23 0.66 -5.31
N TRP A 63 -13.13 1.18 -4.75
CA TRP A 63 -13.03 1.47 -3.31
C TRP A 63 -12.19 2.70 -3.04
N VAL A 64 -12.51 3.41 -1.95
CA VAL A 64 -11.83 4.64 -1.55
C VAL A 64 -11.37 4.56 -0.11
N TRP A 65 -10.35 5.33 0.23
CA TRP A 65 -9.99 5.59 1.62
C TRP A 65 -11.02 6.51 2.28
N ARG A 66 -11.34 6.23 3.53
CA ARG A 66 -12.13 7.12 4.39
C ARG A 66 -11.48 7.23 5.75
N GLN A 67 -11.29 8.47 6.19
CA GLN A 67 -10.83 8.75 7.54
C GLN A 67 -11.91 8.30 8.54
N CYS A 68 -11.54 7.43 9.48
CA CYS A 68 -12.51 6.79 10.37
C CYS A 68 -12.71 7.50 11.71
N ASN A 69 -11.83 8.44 12.04
CA ASN A 69 -11.87 9.23 13.28
C ASN A 69 -11.34 10.63 13.03
N ALA A 70 -11.57 11.56 13.95
CA ALA A 70 -10.88 12.85 13.94
C ALA A 70 -9.36 12.66 14.10
N LYS A 71 -8.59 13.61 13.56
CA LYS A 71 -7.13 13.67 13.77
C LYS A 71 -6.83 13.90 15.25
N ILE A 72 -5.92 13.10 15.81
CA ILE A 72 -5.53 13.18 17.23
C ILE A 72 -4.09 13.65 17.32
N LEU A 73 -3.85 14.71 18.08
CA LEU A 73 -2.51 15.17 18.41
C LEU A 73 -2.08 14.54 19.74
N VAL A 74 -0.92 13.91 19.75
CA VAL A 74 -0.29 13.32 20.94
C VAL A 74 1.08 13.95 21.10
N ARG A 75 1.36 14.48 22.28
CA ARG A 75 2.70 14.98 22.62
C ARG A 75 3.49 13.84 23.23
N LEU A 76 4.63 13.49 22.63
CA LEU A 76 5.52 12.44 23.14
C LEU A 76 6.45 13.02 24.21
N ASP A 77 6.99 14.21 23.95
CA ASP A 77 7.89 14.94 24.85
C ASP A 77 7.80 16.47 24.61
N SER A 78 8.76 17.24 25.10
CA SER A 78 8.78 18.71 24.94
C SER A 78 8.93 19.17 23.49
N GLU A 79 9.52 18.37 22.62
CA GLU A 79 9.90 18.75 21.25
C GLU A 79 9.14 17.97 20.18
N THR A 80 8.62 16.80 20.53
CA THR A 80 8.04 15.85 19.59
C THR A 80 6.54 15.71 19.82
N SER A 81 5.78 15.96 18.76
CA SER A 81 4.35 15.70 18.69
C SER A 81 4.00 14.83 17.50
N VAL A 82 2.97 14.00 17.63
CA VAL A 82 2.52 13.08 16.60
C VAL A 82 1.04 13.29 16.34
N VAL A 83 0.69 13.51 15.07
CA VAL A 83 -0.71 13.54 14.61
C VAL A 83 -1.07 12.17 14.07
N LEU A 84 -1.98 11.47 14.75
CA LEU A 84 -2.50 10.18 14.33
C LEU A 84 -3.72 10.38 13.43
N GLN A 85 -3.70 9.69 12.28
CA GLN A 85 -4.81 9.62 11.35
C GLN A 85 -5.04 8.16 10.95
N LYS A 86 -6.30 7.72 10.97
CA LYS A 86 -6.70 6.37 10.60
C LYS A 86 -7.57 6.40 9.37
N PHE A 87 -7.20 5.61 8.37
CA PHE A 87 -7.98 5.37 7.17
C PHE A 87 -8.42 3.92 7.12
N ASN A 88 -9.68 3.71 6.77
CA ASN A 88 -10.15 2.40 6.34
C ASN A 88 -10.66 2.53 4.92
N THR A 89 -10.61 1.43 4.19
CA THR A 89 -11.25 1.35 2.88
C THR A 89 -12.79 1.41 3.05
N ARG A 90 -13.49 1.86 2.01
CA ARG A 90 -14.94 1.79 1.86
C ARG A 90 -15.27 1.51 0.40
N SER A 91 -16.38 0.82 0.15
CA SER A 91 -16.91 0.67 -1.20
C SER A 91 -17.24 2.06 -1.77
N SER A 92 -16.88 2.28 -3.03
CA SER A 92 -17.35 3.45 -3.78
C SER A 92 -18.83 3.25 -4.11
N SER A 93 -19.69 4.21 -3.76
CA SER A 93 -21.15 4.08 -3.93
C SER A 93 -21.60 3.93 -5.38
N THR A 94 -20.72 4.25 -6.33
CA THR A 94 -21.04 4.39 -7.75
C THR A 94 -20.78 3.12 -8.54
N LYS A 95 -20.16 2.08 -7.96
CA LYS A 95 -19.74 0.88 -8.70
C LYS A 95 -20.08 -0.43 -8.00
N ASN A 96 -20.17 -1.45 -8.83
CA ASN A 96 -20.62 -2.81 -8.58
C ASN A 96 -20.32 -3.31 -7.14
N LYS A 97 -21.36 -3.43 -6.29
CA LYS A 97 -21.24 -3.83 -4.87
C LYS A 97 -20.64 -5.23 -4.67
N TYR A 98 -20.61 -6.03 -5.74
CA TYR A 98 -20.12 -7.40 -5.75
C TYR A 98 -18.59 -7.49 -5.92
N ILE A 99 -17.89 -6.39 -6.28
CA ILE A 99 -16.43 -6.41 -6.33
C ILE A 99 -15.90 -6.30 -4.90
N PRO A 100 -15.15 -7.31 -4.42
CA PRO A 100 -14.68 -7.31 -3.06
C PRO A 100 -13.59 -6.24 -2.88
N ARG A 101 -13.63 -5.55 -1.74
CA ARG A 101 -12.64 -4.52 -1.40
C ARG A 101 -11.63 -5.05 -0.39
N PRO A 102 -10.38 -4.57 -0.41
CA PRO A 102 -9.44 -4.87 0.66
C PRO A 102 -9.96 -4.37 2.00
N SER A 103 -9.78 -5.14 3.08
CA SER A 103 -10.02 -4.67 4.44
C SER A 103 -8.70 -4.22 5.04
N TYR A 104 -8.32 -2.97 4.73
CA TYR A 104 -7.12 -2.35 5.28
C TYR A 104 -7.48 -1.42 6.44
N LYS A 105 -6.61 -1.43 7.47
CA LYS A 105 -6.53 -0.39 8.50
C LYS A 105 -5.18 0.30 8.36
N LEU A 106 -5.19 1.47 7.74
CA LEU A 106 -3.98 2.23 7.47
C LEU A 106 -3.89 3.41 8.44
N TRP A 107 -2.71 3.55 9.06
CA TRP A 107 -2.39 4.61 9.99
C TRP A 107 -1.33 5.52 9.37
N ASN A 108 -1.61 6.82 9.33
CA ASN A 108 -0.63 7.84 8.99
C ASN A 108 -0.32 8.65 10.26
N LEU A 109 0.93 8.55 10.70
CA LEU A 109 1.44 9.24 11.88
C LEU A 109 2.35 10.33 11.37
N ARG A 110 1.90 11.59 11.46
CA ARG A 110 2.75 12.74 11.14
C ARG A 110 3.51 13.16 12.39
N ILE A 111 4.82 12.98 12.38
CA ILE A 111 5.74 13.38 13.42
C ILE A 111 6.17 14.83 13.13
N ILE A 112 6.05 15.66 14.15
CA ILE A 112 6.38 17.08 14.13
C ILE A 112 7.39 17.31 15.24
N GLN A 113 8.61 17.67 14.85
CA GLN A 113 9.68 18.10 15.74
C GLN A 113 10.04 19.55 15.42
N THR A 114 10.78 20.20 16.32
CA THR A 114 11.22 21.59 16.14
C THR A 114 12.02 21.79 14.84
N VAL A 115 12.86 20.80 14.48
CA VAL A 115 13.82 20.91 13.38
C VAL A 115 13.41 20.15 12.12
N CYS A 116 12.47 19.21 12.21
CA CYS A 116 12.07 18.38 11.09
C CYS A 116 10.64 17.85 11.25
N GLN A 117 10.10 17.34 10.15
CA GLN A 117 8.82 16.66 10.15
C GLN A 117 8.86 15.51 9.15
N PHE A 118 8.23 14.40 9.52
CA PHE A 118 8.14 13.21 8.69
C PHE A 118 6.87 12.42 9.02
N SER A 119 6.53 11.45 8.19
CA SER A 119 5.36 10.61 8.35
C SER A 119 5.77 9.14 8.43
N LEU A 120 5.09 8.38 9.29
CA LEU A 120 5.05 6.92 9.25
C LEU A 120 3.70 6.48 8.71
N LEU A 121 3.71 5.69 7.64
CA LEU A 121 2.56 4.96 7.15
C LEU A 121 2.65 3.51 7.64
N TYR A 122 1.62 3.03 8.34
CA TYR A 122 1.58 1.69 8.93
C TYR A 122 0.26 0.97 8.64
N CYS A 123 0.32 -0.29 8.21
CA CYS A 123 -0.85 -1.14 7.99
C CYS A 123 -0.95 -2.25 9.05
N GLU A 124 -2.00 -2.23 9.88
CA GLU A 124 -2.11 -3.12 11.06
C GLU A 124 -2.64 -4.53 10.70
N ASN A 125 -3.60 -4.61 9.78
CA ASN A 125 -4.24 -5.87 9.37
C ASN A 125 -4.72 -5.73 7.93
N ALA A 126 -3.92 -6.16 6.97
CA ALA A 126 -4.35 -6.28 5.61
C ALA A 126 -5.00 -7.65 5.40
N SER A 127 -6.30 -7.66 5.08
CA SER A 127 -6.87 -8.79 4.34
C SER A 127 -7.22 -8.32 2.94
N VAL A 128 -6.52 -8.89 1.96
CA VAL A 128 -6.92 -8.78 0.56
C VAL A 128 -7.98 -9.88 0.37
N PRO A 129 -9.18 -9.55 -0.14
CA PRO A 129 -10.10 -10.60 -0.53
C PRO A 129 -9.38 -11.47 -1.56
N VAL A 130 -9.24 -12.76 -1.24
CA VAL A 130 -8.92 -13.76 -2.25
C VAL A 130 -10.10 -13.69 -3.20
N LEU A 131 -9.87 -13.23 -4.43
CA LEU A 131 -10.82 -13.50 -5.49
C LEU A 131 -10.80 -15.01 -5.62
N GLU A 132 -11.75 -15.69 -4.96
CA GLU A 132 -12.02 -17.08 -5.28
C GLU A 132 -12.41 -17.07 -6.74
N TYR A 133 -11.45 -17.49 -7.58
CA TYR A 133 -11.72 -17.77 -8.96
C TYR A 133 -12.71 -18.92 -8.94
N HIS A 134 -14.00 -18.60 -9.06
CA HIS A 134 -15.01 -19.58 -9.38
C HIS A 134 -14.95 -19.77 -10.90
N PRO A 135 -14.38 -20.89 -11.40
CA PRO A 135 -14.57 -21.27 -12.79
C PRO A 135 -16.05 -21.62 -12.97
N SER A 136 -16.87 -20.62 -13.24
CA SER A 136 -18.29 -20.79 -13.56
C SER A 136 -18.64 -19.91 -14.76
N ALA A 137 -17.99 -20.25 -15.87
CA ALA A 137 -18.69 -20.59 -17.09
C ALA A 137 -17.78 -21.55 -17.82
N THR A 138 -18.16 -22.83 -17.88
CA THR A 138 -17.87 -23.66 -19.05
C THR A 138 -18.34 -22.85 -20.26
N MET A 139 -17.42 -22.10 -20.87
CA MET A 139 -17.55 -21.83 -22.28
C MET A 139 -17.33 -23.18 -22.93
N ASP A 140 -18.42 -23.83 -23.34
CA ASP A 140 -18.41 -24.83 -24.39
C ASP A 140 -17.95 -24.14 -25.69
N THR A 141 -16.69 -23.71 -25.70
CA THR A 141 -15.95 -23.48 -26.92
C THR A 141 -15.18 -24.76 -27.11
N GLU A 142 -15.83 -25.67 -27.83
CA GLU A 142 -15.15 -26.72 -28.56
C GLU A 142 -14.08 -26.05 -29.42
N PHE A 143 -12.86 -25.95 -28.87
CA PHE A 143 -11.69 -25.46 -29.59
C PHE A 143 -11.30 -26.59 -30.53
N THR A 144 -11.89 -26.59 -31.73
CA THR A 144 -11.52 -27.51 -32.79
C THR A 144 -10.05 -27.27 -33.12
N LEU A 145 -9.23 -28.33 -33.07
CA LEU A 145 -7.80 -28.33 -33.40
C LEU A 145 -7.51 -28.05 -34.90
N GLN A 146 -8.32 -27.26 -35.58
CA GLN A 146 -8.20 -26.98 -37.02
C GLN A 146 -7.65 -25.58 -37.35
N ASP A 147 -7.46 -24.69 -36.36
CA ASP A 147 -6.99 -23.31 -36.62
C ASP A 147 -5.51 -23.06 -36.28
N LEU A 148 -4.68 -24.10 -36.08
CA LEU A 148 -3.24 -23.95 -35.83
C LEU A 148 -2.35 -24.14 -37.07
N ASP A 149 -2.91 -24.38 -38.26
CA ASP A 149 -2.13 -24.56 -39.51
C ASP A 149 -1.85 -23.24 -40.26
N SER A 150 -1.66 -22.12 -39.57
CA SER A 150 -1.26 -20.86 -40.24
C SER A 150 -0.25 -20.01 -39.47
N ILE A 151 0.50 -20.60 -38.55
CA ILE A 151 1.71 -19.95 -38.05
C ILE A 151 2.84 -20.32 -38.99
N ASP A 152 3.20 -19.35 -39.84
CA ASP A 152 4.37 -19.39 -40.70
C ASP A 152 5.63 -19.49 -39.83
N VAL A 153 6.20 -20.70 -39.75
CA VAL A 153 7.44 -20.98 -39.00
C VAL A 153 8.62 -20.59 -39.87
N ASP A 154 8.72 -19.31 -40.21
CA ASP A 154 9.84 -18.76 -40.99
C ASP A 154 10.24 -17.37 -40.48
N THR A 155 10.46 -17.28 -39.16
CA THR A 155 11.37 -16.26 -38.61
C THR A 155 12.45 -16.98 -37.81
N LEU A 156 13.29 -17.68 -38.56
CA LEU A 156 14.59 -18.18 -38.12
C LEU A 156 15.39 -17.03 -37.51
N ILE A 157 15.61 -17.11 -36.20
CA ILE A 157 16.71 -16.42 -35.54
C ILE A 157 17.98 -17.01 -36.14
N THR A 158 18.68 -16.22 -36.96
CA THR A 158 19.98 -16.58 -37.49
C THR A 158 21.01 -16.62 -36.36
N GLU A 159 21.81 -17.68 -36.32
CA GLU A 159 22.86 -17.97 -35.32
C GLU A 159 23.98 -16.92 -35.21
N SER A 160 23.85 -15.72 -35.79
CA SER A 160 24.88 -14.68 -35.81
C SER A 160 24.79 -13.62 -34.71
N GLU A 161 23.75 -13.60 -33.86
CA GLU A 161 23.66 -12.63 -32.75
C GLU A 161 24.17 -13.15 -31.40
N LEU A 162 24.40 -14.46 -31.27
CA LEU A 162 24.94 -15.05 -30.03
C LEU A 162 26.44 -14.78 -29.83
N ASP A 163 27.19 -14.47 -30.90
CA ASP A 163 28.61 -14.13 -30.80
C ASP A 163 28.87 -12.69 -30.33
N LEU A 164 27.88 -11.79 -30.39
CA LEU A 164 28.06 -10.40 -29.94
C LEU A 164 27.92 -10.20 -28.43
N ILE A 165 27.33 -11.17 -27.71
CA ILE A 165 27.11 -11.08 -26.25
C ILE A 165 28.32 -11.61 -25.46
N LEU A 166 29.26 -12.32 -26.09
CA LEU A 166 30.45 -12.90 -25.43
C LEU A 166 31.73 -12.06 -25.53
N GLN A 167 31.71 -10.85 -26.12
CA GLN A 167 32.92 -10.02 -26.32
C GLN A 167 32.91 -8.63 -25.65
N SER A 168 32.10 -8.39 -24.62
CA SER A 168 32.20 -7.12 -23.85
C SER A 168 32.28 -7.31 -22.33
N GLN A 169 33.14 -8.23 -21.88
CA GLN A 169 33.82 -8.10 -20.58
C GLN A 169 35.17 -7.43 -20.77
#